data_AF-A0A353NR46-F1
#
_entry.id   AF-A0A353NR46-F1
#
_cell.length_a   1.000
_cell.length_b   1.000
_cell.length_c   1.000
_cell.angle_alpha   90.00
_cell.angle_beta   90.00
_cell.angle_gamma   90.00
#
_symmetry.space_group_name_H-M   'P 1'
#
loop_
_entity.id
_entity.type
_entity.pdbx_description
1 polymer ?
#
loop_
_entity_poly.entity_id
_entity_poly.type
_entity_poly.pdbx_seq_one_letter_code
_entity_poly.pdbx_strand_id
1 'polypeptide(L)'
;KGAKILIGGGATPMDMKTTATLYGAPETSMNYAVLTQLAQSYGLANFIEAGCVNAPLPDVQAGIEAAMSVLLTQLEGGNLVHDVGYLEGGKTGYLPFLVICNDIISMARYTGAGTRVTPETMSVGVIDDVGPGGNYLTHPHTAKHFREEIWEPHTFIRYMWDQWEVKGKKSCFDLAKNRVHDVLAQHQPAPLPDDVCVKMNEIISRRQSECED
;
A
#
# COMPACT_ATOMS: atom_id res chain seq x y z
N LYS A 1 -18.87 24.68 -15.84
CA LYS A 1 -19.46 23.32 -15.86
C LYS A 1 -18.45 22.37 -16.49
N GLY A 2 -18.23 21.18 -15.94
CA GLY A 2 -17.26 20.21 -16.47
C GLY A 2 -15.87 20.20 -15.81
N ALA A 3 -15.65 21.00 -14.75
CA ALA A 3 -14.46 20.87 -13.93
C ALA A 3 -14.43 19.48 -13.28
N LYS A 4 -13.24 18.85 -13.23
CA LYS A 4 -13.05 17.54 -12.59
C LYS A 4 -13.14 17.72 -11.07
N ILE A 5 -13.91 16.87 -10.41
CA ILE A 5 -14.15 16.89 -8.97
C ILE A 5 -13.93 15.48 -8.43
N LEU A 6 -13.30 15.39 -7.27
CA LEU A 6 -13.22 14.20 -6.44
C LEU A 6 -14.11 14.43 -5.22
N ILE A 7 -14.99 13.48 -4.90
CA ILE A 7 -15.75 13.54 -3.65
C ILE A 7 -14.88 13.00 -2.52
N GLY A 8 -14.63 13.83 -1.52
CA GLY A 8 -13.81 13.45 -0.37
C GLY A 8 -14.48 13.86 0.93
N GLY A 9 -13.90 13.42 2.03
CA GLY A 9 -14.29 13.81 3.37
C GLY A 9 -13.60 12.93 4.39
N GLY A 10 -12.96 13.55 5.38
CA GLY A 10 -12.43 12.82 6.54
C GLY A 10 -13.61 12.26 7.33
N ALA A 11 -13.86 10.96 7.18
CA ALA A 11 -14.98 10.26 7.81
C ALA A 11 -14.53 9.46 9.04
N THR A 12 -13.51 9.97 9.73
CA THR A 12 -12.94 9.39 10.94
C THR A 12 -13.69 9.88 12.18
N PRO A 13 -14.08 9.00 13.12
CA PRO A 13 -14.65 9.44 14.37
C PRO A 13 -13.59 10.07 15.29
N MET A 14 -14.07 10.77 16.31
CA MET A 14 -13.25 11.28 17.40
C MET A 14 -13.42 10.38 18.62
N ASP A 15 -12.31 10.04 19.27
CA ASP A 15 -12.34 9.40 20.57
C ASP A 15 -12.85 10.38 21.65
N MET A 16 -13.96 10.06 22.29
CA MET A 16 -14.62 10.98 23.22
C MET A 16 -13.86 11.19 24.55
N LYS A 17 -12.87 10.35 24.86
CA LYS A 17 -12.07 10.48 26.10
C LYS A 17 -10.84 11.35 25.89
N THR A 18 -10.23 11.24 24.72
CA THR A 18 -8.91 11.81 24.41
C THR A 18 -8.97 12.89 23.34
N THR A 19 -10.12 13.06 22.67
CA THR A 19 -10.33 13.96 21.53
C THR A 19 -9.45 13.63 20.31
N ALA A 20 -8.84 12.44 20.30
CA ALA A 20 -8.00 11.99 19.21
C ALA A 20 -8.85 11.58 17.99
N THR A 21 -8.39 11.94 16.80
CA THR A 21 -8.96 11.43 15.55
C THR A 21 -8.61 9.96 15.38
N LEU A 22 -9.60 9.12 15.09
CA LEU A 22 -9.44 7.66 15.04
C LEU A 22 -9.29 7.15 13.60
N TYR A 23 -8.09 7.26 13.04
CA TYR A 23 -7.75 6.80 11.70
C TYR A 23 -7.87 5.27 11.52
N GLY A 24 -7.35 4.49 12.47
CA GLY A 24 -7.33 3.03 12.41
C GLY A 24 -8.61 2.35 12.92
N ALA A 25 -9.63 3.13 13.30
CA ALA A 25 -10.86 2.58 13.84
C ALA A 25 -11.73 1.90 12.77
N PRO A 26 -12.46 0.83 13.12
CA PRO A 26 -13.33 0.14 12.17
C PRO A 26 -14.44 1.04 11.60
N GLU A 27 -14.96 2.00 12.38
CA GLU A 27 -15.96 2.97 11.93
C GLU A 27 -15.46 3.82 10.77
N THR A 28 -14.15 4.14 10.73
CA THR A 28 -13.53 4.86 9.62
C THR A 28 -13.67 4.06 8.32
N SER A 29 -13.36 2.75 8.36
CA SER A 29 -13.52 1.88 7.19
C SER A 29 -14.99 1.74 6.78
N MET A 30 -15.91 1.61 7.75
CA MET A 30 -17.36 1.55 7.46
C MET A 30 -17.85 2.83 6.76
N ASN A 31 -17.40 3.99 7.22
CA ASN A 31 -17.78 5.26 6.62
C ASN A 31 -17.21 5.41 5.21
N TYR A 32 -15.98 4.96 4.97
CA TYR A 32 -15.40 4.96 3.61
C TYR A 32 -16.08 3.98 2.67
N ALA A 33 -16.56 2.83 3.15
CA ALA A 33 -17.39 1.93 2.35
C ALA A 33 -18.64 2.63 1.82
N VAL A 34 -19.34 3.34 2.71
CA VAL A 34 -20.54 4.12 2.35
C VAL A 34 -20.19 5.26 1.39
N LEU A 35 -19.14 6.02 1.67
CA LEU A 35 -18.70 7.12 0.81
C LEU A 35 -18.33 6.63 -0.59
N THR A 36 -17.64 5.49 -0.69
CA THR A 36 -17.23 4.86 -1.95
C THR A 36 -18.43 4.40 -2.76
N GLN A 37 -19.40 3.74 -2.13
CA GLN A 37 -20.64 3.33 -2.82
C GLN A 37 -21.47 4.52 -3.30
N LEU A 38 -21.55 5.60 -2.50
CA LEU A 38 -22.20 6.83 -2.92
C LEU A 38 -21.48 7.48 -4.10
N ALA A 39 -20.15 7.56 -4.06
CA ALA A 39 -19.34 8.11 -5.15
C ALA A 39 -19.58 7.35 -6.46
N GLN A 40 -19.58 6.02 -6.41
CA GLN A 40 -19.89 5.15 -7.54
C GLN A 40 -21.31 5.39 -8.07
N SER A 41 -22.31 5.51 -7.19
CA SER A 41 -23.71 5.81 -7.56
C SER A 41 -23.84 7.16 -8.29
N TYR A 42 -23.08 8.17 -7.87
CA TYR A 42 -23.05 9.48 -8.54
C TYR A 42 -22.14 9.56 -9.76
N GLY A 43 -21.42 8.48 -10.11
CA GLY A 43 -20.44 8.49 -11.20
C GLY A 43 -19.26 9.42 -10.94
N LEU A 44 -18.89 9.60 -9.67
CA LEU A 44 -17.79 10.44 -9.22
C LEU A 44 -16.66 9.56 -8.67
N ALA A 45 -15.42 10.02 -8.84
CA ALA A 45 -14.28 9.41 -8.17
C ALA A 45 -14.15 9.96 -6.75
N ASN A 46 -13.65 9.14 -5.82
CA ASN A 46 -13.49 9.53 -4.42
C ASN A 46 -12.04 9.76 -3.97
N PHE A 47 -11.92 10.46 -2.85
CA PHE A 47 -10.67 10.72 -2.12
C PHE A 47 -10.84 10.23 -0.69
N ILE A 48 -10.08 9.19 -0.32
CA ILE A 48 -10.20 8.49 0.97
C ILE A 48 -8.84 8.09 1.53
N GLU A 49 -8.81 7.71 2.81
CA GLU A 49 -7.59 7.43 3.57
C GLU A 49 -7.43 5.92 3.76
N ALA A 50 -6.20 5.41 3.69
CA ALA A 50 -5.89 4.02 4.08
C ALA A 50 -4.42 3.85 4.46
N GLY A 51 -4.11 2.83 5.25
CA GLY A 51 -2.73 2.55 5.67
C GLY A 51 -2.19 3.52 6.72
N CYS A 52 -3.05 4.41 7.19
CA CYS A 52 -2.84 5.40 8.23
C CYS A 52 -3.45 4.90 9.54
N VAL A 53 -2.78 5.12 10.67
CA VAL A 53 -3.05 4.40 11.91
C VAL A 53 -3.04 5.31 13.14
N ASN A 54 -3.66 4.85 14.23
CA ASN A 54 -3.63 5.50 15.53
C ASN A 54 -2.42 5.11 16.38
N ALA A 55 -1.81 3.96 16.08
CA ALA A 55 -0.64 3.48 16.80
C ALA A 55 0.48 4.55 16.81
N PRO A 56 1.13 4.79 17.97
CA PRO A 56 2.24 5.73 18.05
C PRO A 56 3.56 5.14 17.54
N LEU A 57 3.63 3.82 17.46
CA LEU A 57 4.78 3.07 16.98
C LEU A 57 4.36 2.15 15.85
N PRO A 58 5.26 1.84 14.91
CA PRO A 58 5.03 0.88 13.84
C PRO A 58 5.13 -0.56 14.38
N ASP A 59 4.18 -0.93 15.24
CA ASP A 59 4.11 -2.20 15.94
C ASP A 59 3.00 -3.10 15.36
N VAL A 60 2.56 -4.09 16.15
CA VAL A 60 1.48 -5.00 15.77
C VAL A 60 0.16 -4.25 15.54
N GLN A 61 -0.15 -3.24 16.36
CA GLN A 61 -1.36 -2.43 16.19
C GLN A 61 -1.32 -1.69 14.85
N ALA A 62 -0.20 -1.01 14.57
CA ALA A 62 -0.01 -0.31 13.29
C ALA A 62 -0.16 -1.25 12.09
N GLY A 63 0.42 -2.45 12.18
CA GLY A 63 0.29 -3.47 11.13
C GLY A 63 -1.15 -3.90 10.88
N ILE A 64 -1.93 -4.14 11.95
CA ILE A 64 -3.33 -4.56 11.86
C ILE A 64 -4.20 -3.45 11.26
N GLU A 65 -4.10 -2.23 11.80
CA GLU A 65 -4.90 -1.09 11.35
C GLU A 65 -4.61 -0.74 9.88
N ALA A 66 -3.33 -0.73 9.48
CA ALA A 66 -2.93 -0.48 8.10
C ALA A 66 -3.38 -1.62 7.16
N ALA A 67 -3.19 -2.89 7.54
CA ALA A 67 -3.59 -4.02 6.70
C ALA A 67 -5.09 -4.08 6.47
N MET A 68 -5.88 -3.85 7.53
CA MET A 68 -7.33 -3.87 7.43
C MET A 68 -7.85 -2.73 6.55
N SER A 69 -7.43 -1.49 6.80
CA SER A 69 -7.88 -0.33 6.04
C SER A 69 -7.49 -0.39 4.56
N VAL A 70 -6.26 -0.81 4.25
CA VAL A 70 -5.79 -0.94 2.85
C VAL A 70 -6.55 -2.05 2.11
N LEU A 71 -6.78 -3.20 2.74
CA LEU A 71 -7.52 -4.28 2.12
C LEU A 71 -8.99 -3.88 1.87
N LEU A 72 -9.66 -3.29 2.85
CA LEU A 72 -11.04 -2.84 2.70
C LEU A 72 -11.18 -1.78 1.60
N THR A 73 -10.29 -0.79 1.58
CA THR A 73 -10.24 0.24 0.53
C THR A 73 -10.09 -0.37 -0.88
N GLN A 74 -9.25 -1.38 -1.02
CA GLN A 74 -9.07 -2.11 -2.29
C GLN A 74 -10.35 -2.85 -2.70
N LEU A 75 -11.06 -3.47 -1.75
CA LEU A 75 -12.28 -4.23 -2.01
C LEU A 75 -13.50 -3.33 -2.29
N GLU A 76 -13.55 -2.16 -1.68
CA GLU A 76 -14.63 -1.17 -1.86
C GLU A 76 -14.51 -0.42 -3.19
N GLY A 77 -13.31 -0.37 -3.77
CA GLY A 77 -13.04 0.29 -5.06
C GLY A 77 -12.73 1.78 -4.93
N GLY A 78 -11.96 2.15 -3.89
CA GLY A 78 -11.44 3.51 -3.72
C GLY A 78 -10.58 3.98 -4.89
N ASN A 79 -10.64 5.28 -5.23
CA ASN A 79 -9.96 5.85 -6.40
C ASN A 79 -8.64 6.54 -6.05
N LEU A 80 -8.69 7.58 -5.22
CA LEU A 80 -7.51 8.30 -4.76
C LEU A 80 -7.33 8.04 -3.26
N VAL A 81 -6.34 7.21 -2.94
CA VAL A 81 -6.07 6.76 -1.57
C VAL A 81 -4.78 7.42 -1.07
N HIS A 82 -4.84 8.05 0.10
CA HIS A 82 -3.72 8.84 0.66
C HIS A 82 -3.43 8.49 2.13
N ASP A 83 -2.48 9.23 2.74
CA ASP A 83 -2.04 9.14 4.14
C ASP A 83 -1.37 7.83 4.57
N VAL A 84 -1.08 6.97 3.62
CA VAL A 84 -0.35 5.72 3.81
C VAL A 84 0.91 5.95 4.67
N GLY A 85 1.04 5.20 5.76
CA GLY A 85 2.20 5.26 6.65
C GLY A 85 2.15 6.35 7.72
N TYR A 86 1.05 7.09 7.84
CA TYR A 86 0.82 7.98 8.98
C TYR A 86 0.57 7.20 10.27
N LEU A 87 1.14 7.70 11.37
CA LEU A 87 1.03 7.22 12.74
C LEU A 87 0.35 8.30 13.60
N GLU A 88 -0.04 7.93 14.82
CA GLU A 88 -0.60 8.86 15.82
C GLU A 88 -1.82 9.66 15.34
N GLY A 89 -2.65 9.07 14.47
CA GLY A 89 -3.81 9.74 13.89
C GLY A 89 -3.41 10.93 13.00
N GLY A 90 -2.40 10.73 12.15
CA GLY A 90 -1.96 11.71 11.16
C GLY A 90 -0.91 12.72 11.66
N LYS A 91 -0.39 12.56 12.88
CA LYS A 91 0.57 13.52 13.47
C LYS A 91 2.01 13.23 13.11
N THR A 92 2.33 11.96 12.84
CA THR A 92 3.72 11.52 12.65
C THR A 92 3.83 10.64 11.42
N GLY A 93 4.92 10.79 10.67
CA GLY A 93 5.27 9.91 9.56
C GLY A 93 6.58 9.19 9.85
N TYR A 94 6.68 7.91 9.44
CA TYR A 94 7.90 7.13 9.62
C TYR A 94 8.23 6.30 8.37
N LEU A 95 9.36 6.62 7.73
CA LEU A 95 9.70 6.07 6.40
C LEU A 95 9.76 4.53 6.37
N PRO A 96 10.36 3.81 7.34
CA PRO A 96 10.31 2.35 7.32
C PRO A 96 8.89 1.79 7.47
N PHE A 97 7.99 2.48 8.17
CA PHE A 97 6.58 2.06 8.22
C PHE A 97 5.91 2.27 6.87
N LEU A 98 6.19 3.38 6.17
CA LEU A 98 5.73 3.58 4.79
C LEU A 98 6.21 2.46 3.84
N VAL A 99 7.44 1.98 4.00
CA VAL A 99 7.94 0.81 3.24
C VAL A 99 7.17 -0.47 3.58
N ILE A 100 6.82 -0.68 4.85
CA ILE A 100 5.96 -1.81 5.25
C ILE A 100 4.56 -1.67 4.63
N CYS A 101 3.97 -0.46 4.67
CA CYS A 101 2.69 -0.19 4.03
C CYS A 101 2.73 -0.44 2.51
N ASN A 102 3.86 -0.23 1.84
CA ASN A 102 4.02 -0.59 0.43
C ASN A 102 3.86 -2.11 0.18
N ASP A 103 4.40 -2.97 1.06
CA ASP A 103 4.13 -4.42 0.98
C ASP A 103 2.67 -4.75 1.29
N ILE A 104 2.05 -4.07 2.25
CA ILE A 104 0.61 -4.23 2.55
C ILE A 104 -0.25 -3.87 1.33
N ILE A 105 0.07 -2.77 0.64
CA ILE A 105 -0.61 -2.35 -0.60
C ILE A 105 -0.38 -3.38 -1.70
N SER A 106 0.84 -3.88 -1.86
CA SER A 106 1.17 -4.94 -2.81
C SER A 106 0.33 -6.21 -2.54
N MET A 107 0.22 -6.60 -1.26
CA MET A 107 -0.58 -7.74 -0.82
C MET A 107 -2.07 -7.54 -1.12
N ALA A 108 -2.61 -6.35 -0.81
CA ALA A 108 -4.01 -6.02 -1.07
C ALA A 108 -4.32 -6.01 -2.57
N ARG A 109 -3.44 -5.43 -3.41
CA ARG A 109 -3.58 -5.46 -4.87
C ARG A 109 -3.55 -6.88 -5.42
N TYR A 110 -2.61 -7.70 -4.95
CA TYR A 110 -2.53 -9.10 -5.35
C TYR A 110 -3.80 -9.86 -4.98
N THR A 111 -4.31 -9.65 -3.76
CA THR A 111 -5.57 -10.25 -3.28
C THR A 111 -6.77 -9.77 -4.11
N GLY A 112 -6.84 -8.46 -4.37
CA GLY A 112 -7.93 -7.82 -5.09
C GLY A 112 -7.97 -8.14 -6.59
N ALA A 113 -6.86 -8.60 -7.18
CA ALA A 113 -6.84 -9.09 -8.55
C ALA A 113 -7.66 -10.40 -8.73
N GLY A 114 -7.90 -11.12 -7.62
CA GLY A 114 -8.65 -12.36 -7.62
C GLY A 114 -7.93 -13.53 -8.28
N THR A 115 -8.60 -14.68 -8.34
CA THR A 115 -8.04 -15.90 -8.94
C THR A 115 -8.22 -15.88 -10.46
N ARG A 116 -7.12 -16.01 -11.20
CA ARG A 116 -7.13 -16.15 -12.66
C ARG A 116 -7.70 -17.51 -13.06
N VAL A 117 -8.88 -17.54 -13.67
CA VAL A 117 -9.53 -18.79 -14.13
C VAL A 117 -9.46 -18.88 -15.65
N THR A 118 -8.50 -19.64 -16.15
CA THR A 118 -8.29 -19.93 -17.57
C THR A 118 -7.93 -21.41 -17.73
N PRO A 119 -8.01 -22.01 -18.94
CA PRO A 119 -7.55 -23.37 -19.15
C PRO A 119 -6.09 -23.61 -18.71
N GLU A 120 -5.20 -22.63 -18.92
CA GLU A 120 -3.79 -22.69 -18.51
C GLU A 120 -3.63 -22.69 -16.98
N THR A 121 -4.35 -21.81 -16.28
CA THR A 121 -4.22 -21.66 -14.82
C THR A 121 -4.97 -22.73 -14.04
N MET A 122 -6.05 -23.29 -14.60
CA MET A 122 -6.72 -24.46 -14.04
C MET A 122 -5.81 -25.70 -14.02
N SER A 123 -4.87 -25.79 -14.96
CA SER A 123 -3.79 -26.78 -14.96
C SER A 123 -4.27 -28.25 -14.88
N VAL A 124 -5.47 -28.56 -15.36
CA VAL A 124 -6.10 -29.89 -15.20
C VAL A 124 -5.25 -31.01 -15.80
N GLY A 125 -4.63 -30.77 -16.96
CA GLY A 125 -3.73 -31.75 -17.58
C GLY A 125 -2.44 -31.98 -16.77
N VAL A 126 -1.95 -30.98 -16.06
CA VAL A 126 -0.79 -31.12 -15.16
C VAL A 126 -1.15 -31.97 -13.94
N ILE A 127 -2.36 -31.80 -13.42
CA ILE A 127 -2.87 -32.61 -12.30
C ILE A 127 -2.99 -34.08 -12.70
N ASP A 128 -3.49 -34.36 -13.91
CA ASP A 128 -3.62 -35.72 -14.44
C ASP A 128 -2.24 -36.36 -14.72
N ASP A 129 -1.32 -35.61 -15.33
CA ASP A 129 0.05 -36.07 -15.63
C ASP A 129 0.85 -36.43 -14.37
N VAL A 130 0.78 -35.61 -13.32
CA VAL A 130 1.49 -35.87 -12.06
C VAL A 130 0.86 -37.03 -11.27
N GLY A 131 -0.47 -37.11 -11.27
CA GLY A 131 -1.23 -38.18 -10.64
C GLY A 131 -1.11 -38.27 -9.11
N PRO A 132 -1.81 -39.25 -8.48
CA PRO A 132 -1.80 -39.42 -7.02
C PRO A 132 -0.42 -39.79 -6.48
N GLY A 133 0.02 -39.12 -5.41
CA GLY A 133 1.31 -39.36 -4.76
C GLY A 133 2.51 -38.71 -5.45
N GLY A 134 2.30 -38.04 -6.60
CA GLY A 134 3.32 -37.24 -7.28
C GLY A 134 3.60 -35.88 -6.62
N ASN A 135 4.50 -35.10 -7.22
CA ASN A 135 4.79 -33.73 -6.81
C ASN A 135 5.02 -32.82 -8.04
N TYR A 136 4.76 -31.52 -7.88
CA TYR A 136 4.80 -30.55 -8.97
C TYR A 136 6.13 -29.78 -9.06
N LEU A 137 7.08 -30.03 -8.14
CA LEU A 137 8.25 -29.15 -7.95
C LEU A 137 9.11 -29.03 -9.21
N THR A 138 9.29 -30.12 -9.94
CA THR A 138 10.10 -30.18 -11.17
C THR A 138 9.27 -30.05 -12.44
N HIS A 139 7.95 -29.87 -12.34
CA HIS A 139 7.09 -29.83 -13.50
C HIS A 139 7.28 -28.50 -14.28
N PRO A 140 7.38 -28.52 -15.63
CA PRO A 140 7.63 -27.31 -16.42
C PRO A 140 6.60 -26.18 -16.20
N HIS A 141 5.34 -26.55 -15.96
CA HIS A 141 4.27 -25.59 -15.64
C HIS A 141 4.59 -24.82 -14.35
N THR A 142 5.08 -25.47 -13.30
CA THR A 142 5.48 -24.79 -12.06
C THR A 142 6.61 -23.81 -12.32
N ALA A 143 7.66 -24.22 -13.01
CA ALA A 143 8.80 -23.36 -13.34
C ALA A 143 8.40 -22.12 -14.17
N LYS A 144 7.39 -22.26 -15.03
CA LYS A 144 6.83 -21.20 -15.87
C LYS A 144 6.03 -20.18 -15.06
N HIS A 145 5.21 -20.63 -14.11
CA HIS A 145 4.19 -19.78 -13.49
C HIS A 145 4.48 -19.31 -12.05
N PHE A 146 5.36 -19.97 -11.31
CA PHE A 146 5.49 -19.70 -9.85
C PHE A 146 5.84 -18.25 -9.51
N ARG A 147 6.62 -17.56 -10.36
CA ARG A 147 7.02 -16.15 -10.13
C ARG A 147 5.88 -15.16 -10.38
N GLU A 148 4.86 -15.57 -11.13
CA GLU A 148 3.69 -14.76 -11.42
C GLU A 148 2.54 -15.05 -10.43
N GLU A 149 2.39 -16.31 -10.02
CA GLU A 149 1.28 -16.81 -9.20
C GLU A 149 1.59 -16.92 -7.70
N ILE A 150 2.82 -16.62 -7.27
CA ILE A 150 3.19 -16.56 -5.85
C ILE A 150 3.69 -15.16 -5.55
N TRP A 151 2.88 -14.40 -4.82
CA TRP A 151 3.24 -13.06 -4.37
C TRP A 151 4.50 -13.07 -3.48
N GLU A 152 5.45 -12.19 -3.77
CA GLU A 152 6.68 -12.03 -3.00
C GLU A 152 6.75 -10.63 -2.35
N PRO A 153 6.82 -10.54 -1.01
CA PRO A 153 7.01 -9.27 -0.30
C PRO A 153 8.48 -8.82 -0.29
N HIS A 154 8.72 -7.53 -0.08
CA HIS A 154 10.08 -7.00 0.10
C HIS A 154 10.59 -7.12 1.55
N THR A 155 9.69 -6.99 2.53
CA THR A 155 9.99 -6.86 3.97
C THR A 155 9.34 -7.94 4.81
N PHE A 156 8.23 -8.56 4.38
CA PHE A 156 7.63 -9.67 5.12
C PHE A 156 8.45 -10.95 5.00
N ILE A 157 8.75 -11.56 6.15
CA ILE A 157 9.64 -12.71 6.24
C ILE A 157 8.84 -14.00 6.04
N ARG A 158 9.22 -14.80 5.04
CA ARG A 158 8.62 -16.10 4.71
C ARG A 158 9.61 -17.27 4.81
N TYR A 159 10.74 -17.04 5.48
CA TYR A 159 11.80 -18.03 5.65
C TYR A 159 11.44 -19.04 6.74
N MET A 160 11.97 -20.25 6.62
CA MET A 160 11.99 -21.19 7.75
C MET A 160 12.94 -20.68 8.84
N TRP A 161 12.78 -21.16 10.08
CA TRP A 161 13.56 -20.70 11.23
C TRP A 161 15.07 -20.73 10.98
N ASP A 162 15.61 -21.87 10.55
CA ASP A 162 17.06 -22.03 10.32
C ASP A 162 17.59 -21.03 9.27
N GLN A 163 16.80 -20.76 8.24
CA GLN A 163 17.15 -19.76 7.21
C GLN A 163 17.12 -18.34 7.78
N TRP A 164 16.15 -18.03 8.63
CA TRP A 164 16.04 -16.74 9.30
C TRP A 164 17.22 -16.50 10.26
N GLU A 165 17.66 -17.54 10.99
CA GLU A 165 18.84 -17.46 11.86
C GLU A 165 20.11 -17.17 11.06
N VAL A 166 20.34 -17.90 9.97
CA VAL A 166 21.52 -17.70 9.08
C VAL A 166 21.49 -16.31 8.43
N LYS A 167 20.29 -15.75 8.18
CA LYS A 167 20.10 -14.39 7.64
C LYS A 167 20.20 -13.29 8.70
N GLY A 168 20.64 -13.62 9.92
CA GLY A 168 20.95 -12.66 10.97
C GLY A 168 19.74 -12.22 11.78
N LYS A 169 18.65 -13.02 11.82
CA LYS A 169 17.49 -12.81 12.69
C LYS A 169 16.83 -11.44 12.55
N LYS A 170 16.91 -10.85 11.34
CA LYS A 170 16.34 -9.53 11.06
C LYS A 170 14.83 -9.56 11.20
N SER A 171 14.24 -8.51 11.77
CA SER A 171 12.79 -8.30 11.74
C SER A 171 12.35 -7.70 10.40
N CYS A 172 11.04 -7.72 10.12
CA CYS A 172 10.47 -7.00 8.97
C CYS A 172 10.85 -5.51 8.99
N PHE A 173 10.96 -4.95 10.20
CA PHE A 173 11.32 -3.55 10.42
C PHE A 173 12.77 -3.23 10.06
N ASP A 174 13.71 -4.14 10.37
CA ASP A 174 15.11 -3.99 9.98
C ASP A 174 15.26 -4.03 8.46
N LEU A 175 14.49 -4.89 7.78
CA LEU A 175 14.45 -4.95 6.32
C LEU A 175 13.88 -3.65 5.73
N ALA A 176 12.81 -3.13 6.32
CA ALA A 176 12.21 -1.87 5.91
C ALA A 176 13.18 -0.68 6.05
N LYS A 177 13.94 -0.61 7.15
CA LYS A 177 15.00 0.42 7.33
C LYS A 177 16.08 0.33 6.26
N ASN A 178 16.58 -0.88 5.98
CA ASN A 178 17.57 -1.07 4.92
C ASN A 178 17.03 -0.60 3.57
N ARG A 179 15.77 -0.94 3.26
CA ARG A 179 15.12 -0.52 2.02
C ARG A 179 14.97 1.01 1.92
N VAL A 180 14.66 1.70 3.01
CA VAL A 180 14.66 3.17 3.04
C VAL A 180 16.04 3.71 2.67
N HIS A 181 17.11 3.20 3.29
CA HIS A 181 18.47 3.62 2.98
C HIS A 181 18.83 3.36 1.51
N ASP A 182 18.48 2.19 0.98
CA ASP A 182 18.76 1.83 -0.41
C ASP A 182 18.03 2.77 -1.38
N VAL A 183 16.75 3.05 -1.16
CA VAL A 183 15.96 3.95 -2.01
C VAL A 183 16.53 5.37 -1.96
N LEU A 184 16.82 5.90 -0.78
CA LEU A 184 17.37 7.25 -0.63
C LEU A 184 18.76 7.40 -1.25
N ALA A 185 19.58 6.34 -1.25
CA ALA A 185 20.91 6.37 -1.82
C ALA A 185 20.93 6.18 -3.34
N GLN A 186 19.99 5.41 -3.90
CA GLN A 186 20.05 4.95 -5.29
C GLN A 186 19.01 5.59 -6.21
N HIS A 187 17.89 6.11 -5.68
CA HIS A 187 16.83 6.64 -6.51
C HIS A 187 17.25 7.94 -7.21
N GLN A 188 17.17 7.94 -8.54
CA GLN A 188 17.38 9.12 -9.37
C GLN A 188 16.05 9.48 -10.04
N PRO A 189 15.42 10.63 -9.69
CA PRO A 189 14.20 11.05 -10.36
C PRO A 189 14.48 11.40 -11.82
N ALA A 190 13.50 11.21 -12.70
CA ALA A 190 13.61 11.66 -14.08
C ALA A 190 13.81 13.19 -14.11
N PRO A 191 14.85 13.70 -14.80
CA PRO A 191 15.08 15.13 -14.84
C PRO A 191 13.94 15.85 -15.57
N LEU A 192 13.58 17.02 -15.06
CA LEU A 192 12.68 17.93 -15.77
C LEU A 192 13.47 18.66 -16.88
N PRO A 193 12.81 19.05 -17.99
CA PRO A 193 13.43 19.89 -19.01
C PRO A 193 14.00 21.19 -18.43
N ASP A 194 15.16 21.62 -18.92
CA ASP A 194 15.89 22.78 -18.38
C ASP A 194 15.05 24.08 -18.42
N ASP A 195 14.30 24.29 -19.50
CA ASP A 195 13.42 25.45 -19.67
C ASP A 195 12.29 25.48 -18.65
N VAL A 196 11.75 24.31 -18.28
CA VAL A 196 10.75 24.16 -17.22
C VAL A 196 11.36 24.49 -15.86
N CYS A 197 12.56 23.99 -15.56
CA CYS A 197 13.28 24.27 -14.32
C CYS A 197 13.54 25.78 -14.15
N VAL A 198 14.05 26.44 -15.19
CA VAL A 198 14.28 27.90 -15.18
C VAL A 198 12.98 28.65 -14.89
N LYS A 199 11.91 28.33 -15.63
CA LYS A 199 10.61 29.00 -15.46
C LYS A 199 9.99 28.76 -14.08
N MET A 200 10.15 27.56 -13.50
CA MET A 200 9.71 27.28 -12.14
C MET A 200 10.45 28.14 -11.13
N ASN A 201 11.78 28.24 -11.24
CA ASN A 201 12.59 29.07 -10.36
C ASN A 201 12.24 30.56 -10.48
N GLU A 202 12.03 31.08 -11.70
CA GLU A 202 11.56 32.46 -11.90
C GLU A 202 10.23 32.75 -11.20
N ILE A 203 9.26 31.83 -11.32
CA ILE A 203 7.96 31.96 -10.65
C ILE A 203 8.14 31.96 -9.13
N ILE A 204 8.94 31.04 -8.60
CA ILE A 204 9.21 30.92 -7.16
C ILE A 204 9.87 32.20 -6.64
N SER A 205 10.96 32.67 -7.27
CA SER A 205 11.68 33.86 -6.85
C SER A 205 10.81 35.11 -6.92
N ARG A 206 10.02 35.29 -8.00
CA ARG A 206 9.06 36.40 -8.10
C ARG A 206 8.05 36.36 -6.95
N ARG A 207 7.46 35.20 -6.66
CA ARG A 207 6.48 35.06 -5.56
C ARG A 207 7.10 35.29 -4.21
N GLN A 208 8.34 34.83 -3.98
CA GLN A 208 9.07 35.10 -2.75
C GLN A 208 9.26 36.61 -2.55
N SER A 209 9.71 37.35 -3.57
CA SER A 209 9.87 38.82 -3.47
C SER A 209 8.54 39.59 -3.29
N GLU A 210 7.42 39.04 -3.77
CA GLU A 210 6.08 39.63 -3.59
C GLU A 210 5.49 39.35 -2.20
N CYS A 211 5.96 38.30 -1.53
CA CYS A 211 5.48 37.84 -0.22
C CYS A 211 6.43 38.18 0.93
N GLU A 212 7.59 38.78 0.65
CA GLU A 212 8.49 39.32 1.67
C GLU A 212 7.88 40.60 2.28
N ASP A 213 7.22 40.43 3.42
CA ASP A 213 7.13 41.39 4.54
C ASP A 213 8.19 41.02 5.61
#